data_AF-T1B5R9-F1
#
_entry.id   AF-T1B5R9-F1
#
_cell.length_a   1.000
_cell.length_b   1.000
_cell.length_c   1.000
_cell.angle_alpha   90.00
_cell.angle_beta   90.00
_cell.angle_gamma   90.00
#
_symmetry.space_group_name_H-M   'P 1'
#
loop_
_entity.id
_entity.type
_entity.pdbx_description
1 polymer ?
#
loop_
_entity_poly.entity_id
_entity_poly.type
_entity_poly.pdbx_seq_one_letter_code
_entity_poly.pdbx_strand_id
1 'polypeptide(L)' 'FGAVGVAQVAEIVRQLRGEAQERQVAGASVGLAHDVGGTGATSVVHLLERVN' A
#
# COMPACT_ATOMS: atom_id res chain seq x y z
N PHE A 1 -4.90 11.26 10.89
CA PHE A 1 -3.87 11.20 9.83
C PHE A 1 -3.09 9.90 9.87
N GLY A 2 -2.43 9.51 10.96
CA GLY A 2 -1.59 8.29 10.99
C GLY A 2 -2.26 6.98 10.55
N ALA A 3 -3.56 6.81 10.79
CA ALA A 3 -4.29 5.62 10.32
C ALA A 3 -4.38 5.49 8.78
N VAL A 4 -4.25 6.59 8.03
CA VAL A 4 -4.36 6.60 6.56
C VAL A 4 -3.15 5.89 5.93
N GLY A 5 -1.92 6.26 6.33
CA GLY A 5 -0.72 5.60 5.84
C GLY A 5 -0.69 4.10 6.17
N VAL A 6 -1.16 3.72 7.37
CA VAL A 6 -1.31 2.30 7.73
C VAL A 6 -2.34 1.58 6.86
N ALA A 7 -3.48 2.22 6.56
CA ALA A 7 -4.50 1.64 5.69
C ALA A 7 -3.98 1.44 4.25
N GLN A 8 -3.17 2.35 3.72
CA GLN A 8 -2.52 2.20 2.41
C GLN A 8 -1.63 0.95 2.37
N VAL A 9 -0.75 0.79 3.37
CA VAL A 9 0.12 -0.39 3.47
C VAL A 9 -0.71 -1.67 3.64
N ALA A 10 -1.74 -1.64 4.48
CA ALA A 10 -2.61 -2.80 4.68
C ALA A 10 -3.33 -3.22 3.40
N GLU A 11 -3.79 -2.28 2.57
CA GLU A 11 -4.40 -2.61 1.28
C GLU A 11 -3.39 -3.20 0.30
N ILE A 12 -2.17 -2.65 0.22
CA ILE A 12 -1.11 -3.22 -0.62
C ILE A 12 -0.80 -4.65 -0.18
N VAL A 13 -0.74 -4.94 1.12
CA VAL A 13 -0.54 -6.30 1.63
C VAL A 13 -1.66 -7.23 1.19
N ARG A 14 -2.93 -6.80 1.27
CA ARG A 14 -4.07 -7.60 0.76
C ARG A 14 -3.93 -7.86 -0.74
N GLN A 15 -3.56 -6.85 -1.52
CA GLN A 15 -3.36 -6.97 -2.96
C GLN A 15 -2.24 -7.97 -3.30
N LEU A 16 -1.07 -7.85 -2.67
CA LEU A 16 0.07 -8.73 -2.90
C LEU A 16 -0.20 -10.18 -2.48
N ARG A 17 -1.06 -10.39 -1.47
CA ARG A 17 -1.45 -11.72 -0.99
C ARG A 17 -2.58 -12.37 -1.79
N GLY A 18 -3.30 -11.62 -2.62
CA GLY A 18 -4.47 -12.14 -3.32
C GLY A 18 -5.77 -12.08 -2.48
N GLU A 19 -5.82 -11.22 -1.47
CA GLU A 19 -6.89 -11.12 -0.48
C GLU A 19 -7.84 -9.92 -0.72
N ALA A 20 -7.70 -9.20 -1.83
CA ALA A 20 -8.43 -7.95 -2.07
C ALA A 20 -9.81 -8.11 -2.72
N GLN A 21 -10.32 -9.35 -2.82
CA GLN A 21 -11.67 -9.68 -3.32
C GLN A 21 -11.93 -9.06 -4.71
N GLU A 22 -13.07 -8.40 -4.91
CA GLU A 22 -13.46 -7.77 -6.18
C GLU A 22 -12.51 -6.65 -6.64
N ARG A 23 -11.66 -6.12 -5.75
CA ARG A 23 -10.67 -5.08 -6.07
C ARG A 23 -9.29 -5.64 -6.42
N GLN A 24 -9.15 -6.97 -6.49
CA GLN A 24 -7.87 -7.62 -6.72
C GLN A 24 -7.22 -7.18 -8.04
N VAL A 25 -6.00 -6.66 -7.94
CA VAL A 25 -5.16 -6.36 -9.10
C VAL A 25 -4.52 -7.67 -9.56
N ALA A 26 -4.73 -8.02 -10.84
CA ALA A 26 -4.19 -9.24 -11.43
C ALA A 26 -2.65 -9.19 -11.50
N GLY A 27 -1.99 -10.25 -11.02
CA GLY A 27 -0.55 -10.39 -11.10
C GLY A 27 0.26 -9.42 -10.23
N ALA A 28 -0.34 -8.81 -9.21
CA ALA A 28 0.37 -7.89 -8.32
C ALA A 28 1.51 -8.60 -7.57
N SER A 29 2.76 -8.19 -7.84
CA SER A 29 3.97 -8.70 -7.18
C SER A 29 4.75 -7.61 -6.42
N VAL A 30 4.56 -6.33 -6.76
CA VAL A 30 5.15 -5.17 -6.11
C VAL A 30 4.08 -4.10 -5.90
N GLY A 31 4.13 -3.37 -4.79
CA GLY A 31 3.24 -2.26 -4.48
C GLY A 31 3.96 -1.08 -3.81
N LEU A 32 3.42 0.13 -3.99
CA LEU A 32 3.95 1.37 -3.44
C LEU A 32 2.85 2.13 -2.68
N ALA A 33 3.12 2.49 -1.43
CA ALA A 33 2.32 3.46 -0.67
C ALA A 33 3.08 4.78 -0.54
N HIS A 34 2.42 5.89 -0.86
CA HIS A 34 2.95 7.24 -0.73
C HIS A 34 2.02 8.05 0.18
N ASP A 35 2.39 8.20 1.44
CA ASP A 35 1.64 8.97 2.43
C ASP A 35 2.22 10.37 2.53
N VAL A 36 1.36 11.40 2.55
CA VAL A 36 1.76 12.81 2.53
C VAL A 36 1.09 13.56 3.69
N GLY A 37 1.91 14.18 4.53
CA GLY A 37 1.49 14.95 5.68
C GLY A 37 1.40 16.46 5.40
N GLY A 38 0.37 17.10 5.95
CA GLY A 38 0.15 18.55 5.80
C GLY A 38 -0.08 18.94 4.34
N THR A 39 0.56 20.02 3.90
CA THR A 39 0.54 20.50 2.51
C THR A 39 1.71 19.96 1.67
N GLY A 40 2.24 18.78 2.04
CA GLY A 40 3.42 18.19 1.39
C GLY A 40 4.73 18.41 2.15
N ALA A 41 4.68 18.83 3.41
CA ALA A 41 5.87 19.08 4.22
C ALA A 41 6.60 17.78 4.61
N THR A 42 5.87 16.67 4.72
CA THR A 42 6.41 15.36 5.05
C THR A 42 5.85 14.32 4.09
N SER A 43 6.68 13.38 3.66
CA SER A 43 6.25 12.22 2.90
C SER A 43 6.95 10.96 3.41
N VAL A 44 6.20 9.86 3.45
CA VAL A 44 6.73 8.53 3.74
C VAL A 44 6.33 7.60 2.62
N VAL A 45 7.33 6.89 2.07
CA VAL A 45 7.13 5.95 0.97
C VAL A 45 7.50 4.55 1.42
N HIS A 46 6.61 3.59 1.15
CA HIS A 46 6.86 2.17 1.38
C HIS A 46 6.82 1.43 0.04
N LEU A 47 7.84 0.62 -0.23
CA LEU A 47 7.87 -0.34 -1.33
C LEU A 47 7.75 -1.74 -0.73
N LEU A 48 6.77 -2.51 -1.21
CA LEU A 48 6.52 -3.88 -0.74
C LEU A 48 6.58 -4.83 -1.93
N GLU A 49 7.19 -5.98 -1.72
CA GLU A 49 7.27 -7.06 -2.71
C GLU A 49 6.74 -8.34 -2.08
N ARG A 50 5.99 -9.12 -2.87
CA ARG A 50 5.64 -10.49 -2.51
C ARG A 50 6.86 -11.38 -2.73
N VAL A 51 7.47 -11.84 -1.64
CA VAL A 51 8.54 -12.84 -1.69
C VAL A 51 7.88 -14.23 -1.63
N ASN A 52 8.23 -15.09 -2.59
CA ASN A 52 7.82 -16.49 -2.62
C ASN A 52 8.80 -17.37 -1.84
#